data_AF-A0A919S3A2-F1
#
_entry.id   AF-A0A919S3A2-F1
#
_cell.length_a   1.000
_cell.length_b   1.000
_cell.length_c   1.000
_cell.angle_alpha   90.00
_cell.angle_beta   90.00
_cell.angle_gamma   90.00
#
_symmetry.space_group_name_H-M   'P 1'
#
loop_
_entity.id
_entity.type
_entity.pdbx_description
1 polymer ?
#
loop_
_entity_poly.entity_id
_entity_poly.type
_entity_poly.pdbx_seq_one_letter_code
_entity_poly.pdbx_strand_id
1 'polypeptide(L)' 'MGERSHVDTSKLEKVPSGHPFEYKDVVQDNYPTEEHTEDGKRFKEEVLNKTYSNVFIDKDTGSHLLYRKK' A
#
# COMPACT_ATOMS: atom_id res chain seq x y z
N MET A 1 16.36 11.95 -2.91
CA MET A 1 15.34 11.10 -3.57
C MET A 1 14.83 10.17 -2.49
N GLY A 2 13.61 10.42 -2.00
CA GLY A 2 13.06 9.69 -0.86
C GLY A 2 12.80 8.24 -1.22
N GLU A 3 13.16 7.34 -0.31
CA GLU A 3 12.91 5.90 -0.41
C GLU A 3 11.40 5.67 -0.51
N ARG A 4 10.96 5.11 -1.64
CA ARG A 4 9.56 4.70 -1.84
C ARG A 4 9.27 3.46 -1.00
N SER A 5 8.01 3.19 -0.75
CA SER A 5 7.58 1.96 -0.08
C SER A 5 7.96 0.74 -0.92
N HIS A 6 8.17 -0.40 -0.27
CA HIS A 6 8.51 -1.68 -0.90
C HIS A 6 7.28 -2.40 -1.46
N VAL A 7 6.34 -1.64 -2.00
CA VAL A 7 5.16 -2.17 -2.68
C VAL A 7 5.57 -2.72 -4.05
N ASP A 8 5.21 -3.97 -4.27
CA ASP A 8 5.31 -4.63 -5.56
C ASP A 8 4.18 -4.13 -6.48
N THR A 9 4.57 -3.31 -7.46
CA THR A 9 3.63 -2.76 -8.44
C THR A 9 2.95 -3.86 -9.26
N SER A 10 3.60 -4.99 -9.50
CA SER A 10 2.99 -6.11 -10.23
C SER A 10 1.87 -6.76 -9.43
N LYS A 11 1.98 -6.80 -8.10
CA LYS A 11 0.88 -7.24 -7.21
C LYS A 11 -0.23 -6.20 -7.19
N LEU A 12 0.12 -4.92 -7.06
CA LEU A 12 -0.85 -3.82 -7.06
C LEU A 12 -1.64 -3.72 -8.38
N GLU A 13 -1.01 -4.02 -9.51
CA GLU A 13 -1.67 -4.05 -10.81
C GLU A 13 -2.67 -5.20 -10.92
N LYS A 14 -2.37 -6.36 -10.31
CA LYS A 14 -3.29 -7.51 -10.22
C LYS A 14 -4.49 -7.25 -9.33
N VAL A 15 -4.43 -6.27 -8.42
CA VAL A 15 -5.59 -5.90 -7.62
C VAL A 15 -6.69 -5.34 -8.54
N PRO A 16 -7.89 -5.94 -8.55
CA PRO A 16 -8.99 -5.46 -9.37
C PRO A 16 -9.49 -4.11 -8.85
N SER A 17 -9.81 -3.19 -9.76
CA SER A 17 -10.40 -1.90 -9.42
C SER A 17 -11.72 -2.10 -8.67
N GLY A 18 -11.94 -1.30 -7.62
CA GLY A 18 -13.07 -1.42 -6.72
C GLY A 18 -12.87 -2.43 -5.57
N HIS A 19 -11.83 -3.28 -5.61
CA HIS A 19 -11.58 -4.25 -4.55
C HIS A 19 -10.75 -3.65 -3.41
N PRO A 20 -11.16 -3.82 -2.14
CA PRO A 20 -10.33 -3.44 -1.01
C PRO A 20 -9.13 -4.39 -0.87
N PHE A 21 -7.96 -3.86 -0.53
CA PHE A 21 -6.73 -4.62 -0.31
C PHE A 21 -5.91 -4.01 0.84
N GLU A 22 -5.03 -4.79 1.46
CA GLU A 22 -4.10 -4.31 2.50
C GLU A 22 -2.69 -4.15 1.93
N TYR A 23 -1.84 -3.39 2.64
CA TYR A 23 -0.43 -3.23 2.29
C TYR A 23 0.29 -4.59 2.17
N LYS A 24 -0.03 -5.54 3.06
CA LYS A 24 0.53 -6.90 3.07
C LYS A 24 0.24 -7.71 1.79
N ASP A 25 -0.83 -7.39 1.07
CA ASP A 25 -1.18 -8.08 -0.19
C ASP A 25 -0.30 -7.62 -1.36
N VAL A 26 0.24 -6.42 -1.26
CA VAL A 26 0.99 -5.76 -2.34
C VAL A 26 2.46 -5.53 -2.01
N VAL A 27 2.90 -5.71 -0.76
CA VAL A 27 4.33 -5.66 -0.39
C VAL A 27 5.13 -6.76 -1.08
N GLN A 28 6.40 -6.48 -1.36
CA GLN A 28 7.37 -7.47 -1.84
C GLN A 28 7.51 -8.64 -0.84
N ASP A 29 7.47 -9.87 -1.34
CA ASP A 29 7.59 -11.07 -0.49
C ASP A 29 8.94 -11.17 0.21
N ASN A 30 9.97 -10.56 -0.36
CA ASN A 30 11.32 -10.57 0.18
C ASN A 30 11.57 -9.44 1.20
N TYR A 31 10.54 -8.66 1.56
CA TYR A 31 10.65 -7.56 2.50
C TYR A 31 10.37 -8.04 3.94
N PRO A 32 11.27 -7.79 4.90
CA PRO A 32 11.16 -8.33 6.26
C PRO A 32 9.93 -7.79 7.00
N THR A 33 9.18 -8.68 7.64
CA THR A 33 7.93 -8.37 8.36
C THR A 33 8.11 -7.34 9.47
N GLU A 34 9.30 -7.29 10.07
CA GLU A 34 9.68 -6.31 11.09
C GLU A 34 9.58 -4.87 10.56
N GLU A 35 9.91 -4.65 9.29
CA GLU A 35 9.88 -3.34 8.65
C GLU A 35 8.54 -3.02 7.96
N HIS A 36 7.61 -3.97 7.92
CA HIS A 36 6.27 -3.76 7.32
C HIS A 36 5.49 -2.65 8.02
N THR A 37 5.72 -2.46 9.31
CA THR A 37 5.04 -1.40 10.08
C THR A 37 5.47 -0.01 9.61
N GLU A 38 6.77 0.20 9.41
CA GLU A 38 7.30 1.50 8.98
C GLU A 38 7.04 1.73 7.48
N ASP A 39 7.20 0.69 6.67
CA ASP A 39 6.95 0.78 5.24
C ASP A 39 5.46 0.92 4.91
N GLY A 40 4.58 0.26 5.67
CA GLY A 40 3.13 0.46 5.55
C GLY A 40 2.70 1.90 5.86
N LYS A 41 3.39 2.60 6.78
CA LYS A 41 3.18 4.03 7.03
C LYS A 41 3.67 4.87 5.86
N ARG A 42 4.86 4.57 5.30
CA ARG A 42 5.36 5.22 4.08
C ARG A 42 4.37 5.05 2.93
N PHE A 43 3.80 3.85 2.75
CA PHE A 43 2.83 3.59 1.71
C PHE A 43 1.55 4.40 1.90
N LYS A 44 1.06 4.52 3.15
CA LYS A 44 -0.05 5.41 3.48
C LYS A 44 0.25 6.85 3.05
N GLU A 45 1.43 7.36 3.38
CA GLU A 45 1.85 8.71 2.99
C GLU A 45 1.99 8.86 1.47
N GLU A 46 2.52 7.86 0.76
CA GLU A 46 2.61 7.88 -0.70
C GLU A 46 1.24 7.91 -1.39
N VAL A 47 0.28 7.13 -0.87
CA VAL A 47 -1.12 7.15 -1.33
C VAL A 47 -1.74 8.53 -1.08
N LEU A 48 -1.53 9.10 0.09
CA LEU A 48 -2.02 10.46 0.43
C LEU A 48 -1.37 11.55 -0.44
N ASN A 49 -0.07 11.40 -0.75
CA ASN A 49 0.69 12.29 -1.63
C ASN A 49 0.38 12.07 -3.13
N LYS A 50 -0.57 11.17 -3.47
CA LYS A 50 -0.97 10.83 -4.83
C LYS A 50 0.15 10.22 -5.69
N THR A 51 1.19 9.66 -5.07
CA THR A 51 2.22 8.86 -5.76
C THR A 51 1.56 7.70 -6.51
N TYR A 52 0.56 7.08 -5.89
CA TYR A 52 -0.31 6.08 -6.51
C TYR A 52 -1.63 6.75 -6.90
N SER A 53 -1.68 7.38 -8.07
CA SER A 53 -2.82 8.20 -8.49
C SER A 53 -4.15 7.43 -8.62
N ASN A 54 -4.07 6.10 -8.74
CA ASN A 54 -5.19 5.19 -8.83
C ASN A 54 -5.50 4.45 -7.52
N VAL A 55 -4.78 4.72 -6.43
CA VAL A 55 -5.01 4.09 -5.11
C VAL A 55 -5.47 5.16 -4.13
N PHE A 56 -6.41 4.81 -3.27
CA PHE A 56 -6.87 5.67 -2.18
C PHE A 56 -7.13 4.83 -0.93
N ILE A 57 -7.11 5.49 0.23
CA ILE A 57 -7.47 4.86 1.49
C ILE A 57 -8.99 4.69 1.51
N ASP A 58 -9.46 3.45 1.64
CA ASP A 58 -10.89 3.11 1.73
C ASP A 58 -11.36 3.13 3.18
N LYS A 59 -10.59 2.51 4.08
CA LYS A 59 -10.93 2.43 5.51
C LYS A 59 -9.67 2.43 6.35
N ASP A 60 -9.64 3.30 7.35
CA ASP A 60 -8.58 3.40 8.35
C ASP A 60 -9.19 3.17 9.74
N THR A 61 -8.90 2.02 10.36
CA THR A 61 -9.34 1.71 11.74
C THR A 61 -8.22 1.87 12.77
N GLY A 62 -7.07 2.43 12.38
CA GLY A 62 -5.88 2.56 13.22
C GLY A 62 -5.08 1.26 13.35
N SER A 63 -5.75 0.10 13.44
CA SER A 63 -5.12 -1.22 13.44
C SER A 63 -5.10 -1.88 12.06
N HIS A 64 -6.08 -1.57 11.20
CA HIS A 64 -6.16 -2.08 9.84
C HIS A 64 -6.39 -0.93 8.86
N LEU A 65 -5.60 -0.93 7.80
CA LEU A 65 -5.66 0.08 6.76
C LEU A 65 -5.96 -0.61 5.43
N LEU A 66 -7.17 -0.37 4.93
CA LEU A 66 -7.65 -0.87 3.65
C LEU A 66 -7.50 0.22 2.61
N TYR A 67 -6.94 -0.17 1.49
CA TYR A 67 -6.79 0.63 0.29
C TYR A 67 -7.76 0.12 -0.77
N ARG A 68 -8.16 0.98 -1.70
CA ARG A 68 -8.93 0.58 -2.87
C ARG A 68 -8.33 1.25 -4.09
N LYS A 69 -8.33 0.50 -5.19
CA LYS A 69 -7.88 0.98 -6.50
C LYS A 69 -9.08 1.46 -7.31
N LYS A 70 -8.95 2.59 -7.99
CA LYS A 70 -9.98 3.14 -8.89
C LYS A 70 -9.92 2.52 -10.28
#